data_AF-A0A0D1A7Q0-F1
#
_entry.id   AF-A0A0D1A7Q0-F1
#
_cell.length_a   1.000
_cell.length_b   1.000
_cell.length_c   1.000
_cell.angle_alpha   90.00
_cell.angle_beta   90.00
_cell.angle_gamma   90.00
#
_symmetry.space_group_name_H-M   'P 1'
#
loop_
_entity.id
_entity.type
_entity.pdbx_description
1 polymer ?
#
loop_
_entity_poly.entity_id
_entity_poly.type
_entity_poly.pdbx_seq_one_letter_code
_entity_poly.pdbx_strand_id
1 'polypeptide(L)'
;MRTGGTKSCGCYRAELSAQAVCNNKKFSANIGNTENLKCSGGIFKSSVVRGKKNHSGVIGVSYDKKEDMWFALLMVKGHYVLLKSFKDFDEAVAARKNAERRYLYQNTNDEVSI
;
A
#
# COMPACT_ATOMS: atom_id res chain seq x y z
N MET A 1 46.79 19.28 -1.66
CA MET A 1 45.69 19.61 -2.60
C MET A 1 44.50 18.70 -2.31
N ARG A 2 43.41 19.21 -1.72
CA ARG A 2 42.14 18.47 -1.65
C ARG A 2 41.34 18.87 -2.88
N THR A 3 41.49 18.13 -3.98
CA THR A 3 40.70 18.33 -5.20
C THR A 3 39.23 17.99 -4.89
N GLY A 4 38.45 19.03 -4.57
CA GLY A 4 37.04 18.95 -4.16
C GLY A 4 36.05 18.66 -5.29
N GLY A 5 36.40 17.71 -6.18
CA GLY A 5 35.58 17.33 -7.34
C GLY A 5 34.80 16.03 -7.16
N THR A 6 35.16 15.19 -6.18
CA THR A 6 34.55 13.86 -6.03
C THR A 6 33.35 13.93 -5.10
N LYS A 7 32.15 13.74 -5.66
CA LYS A 7 30.92 13.58 -4.88
C LYS A 7 30.90 12.18 -4.25
N SER A 8 30.50 12.10 -2.99
CA SER A 8 30.24 10.80 -2.35
C SER A 8 29.02 10.13 -3.00
N CYS A 9 28.90 8.81 -2.87
CA CYS A 9 27.76 8.05 -3.38
C CYS A 9 26.41 8.54 -2.78
N GLY A 10 26.43 9.08 -1.56
CA GLY A 10 25.27 9.68 -0.90
C GLY A 10 24.90 11.03 -1.52
N CYS A 11 25.87 11.93 -1.69
CA CYS A 11 25.65 13.24 -2.33
C CYS A 11 25.15 13.09 -3.77
N TYR A 12 25.76 12.19 -4.54
CA TYR A 12 25.35 11.90 -5.91
C TYR A 12 23.91 11.38 -5.98
N ARG A 13 23.52 10.45 -5.09
CA ARG A 13 22.14 9.94 -5.03
C ARG A 13 21.13 11.00 -4.62
N ALA A 14 21.50 11.88 -3.69
CA ALA A 14 20.63 12.99 -3.26
C ALA A 14 20.35 13.95 -4.43
N GLU A 15 21.37 14.30 -5.21
CA GLU A 15 21.22 15.14 -6.40
C GLU A 15 20.35 14.50 -7.47
N LEU A 16 20.57 13.22 -7.77
CA LEU A 16 19.73 12.48 -8.71
C LEU A 16 18.26 12.44 -8.27
N SER A 17 18.02 12.22 -6.97
CA SER A 17 16.67 12.25 -6.40
C SER A 17 16.03 13.64 -6.53
N ALA A 18 16.79 14.70 -6.26
CA ALA A 18 16.31 16.07 -6.39
C ALA A 18 15.93 16.40 -7.85
N GLN A 19 16.78 16.03 -8.81
CA GLN A 19 16.48 16.20 -10.23
C GLN A 19 15.22 15.43 -10.65
N ALA A 20 15.06 14.18 -10.19
CA ALA A 20 13.88 13.38 -10.49
C ALA A 20 12.59 13.99 -9.94
N VAL A 21 12.64 14.59 -8.74
CA VAL A 21 11.52 15.31 -8.13
C VAL A 21 11.19 16.57 -8.93
N CYS A 22 12.17 17.41 -9.25
CA CYS A 22 11.97 18.64 -10.01
C CYS A 22 11.42 18.40 -11.42
N ASN A 23 11.91 17.35 -12.09
CA ASN A 23 11.50 17.02 -13.46
C ASN A 23 10.11 16.36 -13.52
N ASN A 24 9.60 15.84 -12.41
CA ASN A 24 8.31 15.14 -12.38
C ASN A 24 7.17 16.08 -11.96
N LYS A 25 6.58 16.77 -12.95
CA LYS A 25 5.42 17.66 -12.75
C LYS A 25 4.22 16.98 -12.06
N LYS A 26 4.03 15.67 -12.27
CA LYS A 26 2.96 14.91 -11.60
C LYS A 26 3.26 14.74 -10.12
N PHE A 27 4.51 14.51 -9.76
CA PHE A 27 4.92 14.44 -8.36
C PHE A 27 4.68 15.77 -7.68
N SER A 28 5.20 16.88 -8.23
CA SER A 28 5.05 18.22 -7.63
C SER A 28 3.60 18.63 -7.44
N ALA A 29 2.72 18.35 -8.39
CA ALA A 29 1.29 18.66 -8.28
C ALA A 29 0.55 17.86 -7.20
N ASN A 30 1.10 16.72 -6.77
CA ASN A 30 0.46 15.83 -5.79
C ASN A 30 1.16 15.82 -4.42
N ILE A 31 2.21 16.63 -4.23
CA ILE A 31 2.88 16.78 -2.93
C ILE A 31 1.85 17.25 -1.90
N GLY A 32 1.75 16.52 -0.78
CA GLY A 32 0.87 16.87 0.34
C GLY A 32 -0.63 16.54 0.15
N ASN A 33 -1.04 16.05 -1.02
CA ASN A 33 -2.44 15.70 -1.25
C ASN A 33 -2.78 14.34 -0.62
N THR A 34 -3.46 14.36 0.53
CA THR A 34 -3.88 13.16 1.28
C THR A 34 -4.99 12.37 0.60
N GLU A 35 -5.79 13.00 -0.26
CA GLU A 35 -6.90 12.34 -0.95
C GLU A 35 -6.40 11.27 -1.92
N ASN A 36 -5.21 11.46 -2.49
CA ASN A 36 -4.54 10.46 -3.34
C ASN A 36 -4.21 9.14 -2.61
N LEU A 37 -4.20 9.15 -1.28
CA LEU A 37 -3.92 7.99 -0.45
C LEU A 37 -5.16 7.14 -0.21
N LYS A 38 -6.36 7.69 -0.46
CA LYS A 38 -7.65 7.05 -0.22
C LYS A 38 -8.40 6.82 -1.53
N CYS A 39 -9.26 5.81 -1.55
CA CYS A 39 -10.25 5.55 -2.58
C CYS A 39 -11.62 6.03 -2.11
N SER A 40 -12.61 6.02 -3.02
CA SER A 40 -14.00 6.29 -2.67
C SER A 40 -14.44 5.43 -1.48
N GLY A 41 -15.10 6.05 -0.49
CA GLY A 41 -15.49 5.39 0.77
C GLY A 41 -14.48 5.45 1.91
N GLY A 42 -13.37 6.20 1.77
CA GLY A 42 -12.38 6.40 2.85
C GLY A 42 -11.46 5.20 3.09
N ILE A 43 -11.42 4.27 2.14
CA ILE A 43 -10.54 3.10 2.15
C ILE A 43 -9.15 3.50 1.65
N PHE A 44 -8.08 3.02 2.26
CA PHE A 44 -6.73 3.30 1.76
C PHE A 44 -6.47 2.61 0.42
N LYS A 45 -5.83 3.32 -0.52
CA LYS A 45 -5.48 2.80 -1.84
C LYS A 45 -4.59 1.56 -1.77
N SER A 46 -3.75 1.46 -0.75
CA SER A 46 -2.90 0.28 -0.47
C SER A 46 -3.70 -0.99 -0.15
N SER A 47 -4.94 -0.85 0.31
CA SER A 47 -5.83 -1.97 0.62
C SER A 47 -6.63 -2.45 -0.61
N VAL A 48 -6.59 -1.70 -1.72
CA VAL A 48 -7.36 -2.00 -2.95
C VAL A 48 -6.43 -2.28 -4.14
N VAL A 49 -5.29 -1.57 -4.22
CA VAL A 49 -4.37 -1.65 -5.35
C VAL A 49 -3.12 -2.43 -4.97
N ARG A 50 -2.80 -3.46 -5.76
CA ARG A 50 -1.57 -4.24 -5.58
C ARG A 50 -0.34 -3.42 -5.97
N GLY A 51 0.56 -3.24 -5.01
CA GLY A 51 1.86 -2.62 -5.26
C GLY A 51 2.83 -3.54 -6.00
N LYS A 52 3.82 -2.96 -6.70
CA LYS A 52 4.86 -3.70 -7.45
C LYS A 52 5.77 -4.56 -6.56
N LYS A 53 5.90 -4.20 -5.28
CA LYS A 53 6.71 -4.92 -4.28
C LYS A 53 5.98 -6.07 -3.60
N ASN A 54 4.76 -6.38 -4.03
CA ASN A 54 4.01 -7.48 -3.46
C ASN A 54 4.58 -8.81 -3.99
N HIS A 55 5.08 -9.64 -3.09
CA HIS A 55 5.65 -10.96 -3.40
C HIS A 55 4.65 -12.11 -3.29
N SER A 56 3.59 -11.97 -2.49
CA SER A 56 2.57 -13.00 -2.27
C SER A 56 1.51 -13.05 -3.38
N GLY A 57 1.45 -12.02 -4.23
CA GLY A 57 0.46 -11.87 -5.29
C GLY A 57 -0.91 -11.36 -4.84
N VAL A 58 -1.20 -11.41 -3.53
CA VAL A 58 -2.48 -11.03 -2.91
C VAL A 58 -2.30 -9.83 -1.98
N ILE A 59 -3.21 -8.86 -2.06
CA ILE A 59 -3.15 -7.62 -1.26
C ILE A 59 -3.46 -7.94 0.20
N GLY A 60 -2.66 -7.39 1.12
CA GLY A 60 -2.89 -7.57 2.55
C GLY A 60 -2.63 -8.99 3.06
N VAL A 61 -2.00 -9.86 2.25
CA VAL A 61 -1.52 -11.17 2.67
C VAL A 61 0.00 -11.20 2.59
N SER A 62 0.66 -11.53 3.69
CA SER A 62 2.11 -11.61 3.77
C SER A 62 2.54 -12.81 4.59
N TYR A 63 3.66 -13.41 4.23
CA TYR A 63 4.23 -14.53 4.98
C TYR A 63 5.26 -14.01 5.98
N ASP A 64 5.11 -14.41 7.25
CA ASP A 64 6.09 -14.15 8.29
C ASP A 64 7.05 -15.34 8.42
N LYS A 65 8.33 -15.10 8.13
CA LYS A 65 9.37 -16.13 8.17
C LYS A 65 9.76 -16.55 9.60
N LYS A 66 9.48 -15.71 10.60
CA LYS A 66 9.86 -16.00 11.99
C LYS A 66 8.91 -17.01 12.62
N GLU A 67 7.62 -16.78 12.43
CA GLU A 67 6.55 -17.61 12.99
C GLU A 67 6.11 -18.73 12.04
N ASP A 68 6.59 -18.73 10.79
CA ASP A 68 6.19 -19.67 9.74
C ASP A 68 4.66 -19.65 9.49
N MET A 69 4.10 -18.44 9.40
CA MET A 69 2.65 -18.23 9.33
C MET A 69 2.28 -17.20 8.26
N TRP A 70 1.11 -17.38 7.68
CA TRP A 70 0.50 -16.44 6.74
C TRP A 70 -0.35 -15.43 7.48
N PHE A 71 -0.03 -14.15 7.31
CA PHE A 71 -0.75 -13.06 7.94
C PHE A 71 -1.69 -12.40 6.93
N ALA A 72 -2.96 -12.24 7.31
CA ALA A 72 -3.94 -11.50 6.54
C ALA A 72 -4.43 -10.28 7.32
N LEU A 73 -4.41 -9.12 6.67
CA LEU A 73 -4.86 -7.85 7.23
C LEU A 73 -5.76 -7.09 6.25
N LEU A 74 -6.77 -6.40 6.75
CA LEU A 74 -7.58 -5.42 6.00
C LEU A 74 -7.93 -4.26 6.93
N MET A 75 -7.64 -3.04 6.48
CA MET A 75 -7.99 -1.81 7.18
C MET A 75 -9.01 -1.01 6.37
N VAL A 76 -10.10 -0.62 7.01
CA VAL A 76 -11.18 0.16 6.43
C VAL A 76 -11.47 1.35 7.35
N LYS A 77 -11.46 2.57 6.80
CA LYS A 77 -11.70 3.82 7.55
C LYS A 77 -10.85 3.95 8.83
N GLY A 78 -9.61 3.47 8.82
CA GLY A 78 -8.69 3.52 9.97
C GLY A 78 -8.82 2.39 10.98
N HIS A 79 -9.73 1.43 10.78
CA HIS A 79 -9.93 0.29 11.66
C HIS A 79 -9.55 -1.03 10.99
N TYR A 80 -8.91 -1.93 11.74
CA TYR A 80 -8.63 -3.29 11.28
C TYR A 80 -9.91 -4.12 11.35
N VAL A 81 -10.44 -4.50 10.19
CA VAL A 81 -11.57 -5.43 10.08
C VAL A 81 -11.11 -6.89 9.94
N LEU A 82 -9.86 -7.08 9.48
CA LEU A 82 -9.17 -8.36 9.47
C LEU A 82 -7.75 -8.14 10.00
N LEU A 83 -7.36 -8.94 10.98
CA LEU A 83 -6.01 -8.99 11.55
C LEU A 83 -5.79 -10.37 12.16
N LYS A 84 -5.44 -11.36 11.32
CA LYS A 84 -5.29 -12.76 11.75
C LYS A 84 -4.13 -13.45 11.04
N SER A 85 -3.49 -14.39 11.74
CA SER A 85 -2.54 -15.35 11.20
C SER A 85 -3.23 -16.69 10.88
N PHE A 86 -2.68 -17.38 9.89
CA PHE A 86 -3.14 -18.66 9.36
C PHE A 86 -1.92 -19.54 9.07
N LYS A 87 -2.11 -20.87 9.10
CA LYS A 87 -1.05 -21.82 8.73
C LYS A 87 -0.90 -21.95 7.23
N ASP A 88 -2.04 -21.95 6.53
CA ASP A 88 -2.07 -22.15 5.09
C ASP A 88 -2.28 -20.85 4.32
N PHE A 89 -1.64 -20.75 3.16
CA PHE A 89 -1.78 -19.58 2.28
C PHE A 89 -3.23 -19.40 1.82
N ASP A 90 -3.87 -20.49 1.40
CA ASP A 90 -5.22 -20.45 0.84
C ASP A 90 -6.25 -19.98 1.87
N GLU A 91 -6.08 -20.35 3.15
CA GLU A 91 -6.92 -19.87 4.24
C GLU A 91 -6.78 -18.36 4.43
N ALA A 92 -5.55 -17.85 4.44
CA ALA A 92 -5.30 -16.41 4.55
C ALA A 92 -5.91 -15.63 3.38
N VAL A 93 -5.79 -16.17 2.17
CA VAL A 93 -6.39 -15.57 0.96
C VAL A 93 -7.91 -15.62 1.01
N ALA A 94 -8.50 -16.73 1.46
CA ALA A 94 -9.94 -16.87 1.61
C ALA A 94 -10.49 -15.88 2.65
N ALA A 95 -9.84 -15.76 3.80
CA ALA A 95 -10.19 -14.79 4.84
C ALA A 95 -10.12 -13.36 4.32
N ARG A 96 -9.07 -13.04 3.57
CA ARG A 96 -8.89 -11.73 2.92
C ARG A 96 -10.01 -11.42 1.93
N LYS A 97 -10.30 -12.32 0.99
CA LYS A 97 -11.39 -12.16 -0.01
C LYS A 97 -12.76 -12.04 0.64
N ASN A 98 -13.00 -12.76 1.73
CA ASN A 98 -14.25 -12.66 2.49
C ASN A 98 -14.40 -11.27 3.11
N ALA A 99 -13.34 -10.76 3.74
CA ALA A 99 -13.34 -9.41 4.30
C ALA A 99 -13.55 -8.33 3.22
N GLU A 100 -12.94 -8.49 2.04
CA GLU A 100 -13.17 -7.59 0.89
C GLU A 100 -14.65 -7.59 0.46
N ARG A 101 -15.27 -8.77 0.36
CA ARG A 101 -16.70 -8.89 0.06
C ARG A 101 -17.60 -8.18 1.06
N ARG A 102 -17.26 -8.28 2.34
CA ARG A 102 -18.06 -7.69 3.43
C ARG A 102 -17.87 -6.18 3.59
N TYR A 103 -16.66 -5.65 3.38
CA TYR A 103 -16.36 -4.28 3.77
C TYR A 103 -16.03 -3.35 2.60
N LEU A 104 -15.62 -3.90 1.44
CA LEU A 104 -15.33 -3.10 0.25
C LEU A 104 -16.48 -3.08 -0.74
N TYR A 105 -17.14 -4.23 -0.96
CA TYR A 105 -18.18 -4.37 -1.99
C TYR A 105 -19.62 -4.30 -1.47
N GLN A 106 -19.87 -4.39 -0.15
CA GLN A 106 -21.22 -4.20 0.40
C GLN A 106 -21.62 -2.72 0.51
N ASN A 107 -20.64 -1.81 0.62
CA ASN A 107 -20.88 -0.37 0.73
C ASN A 107 -21.28 0.30 -0.59
N THR A 108 -21.47 -0.44 -1.69
CA THR A 108 -21.97 0.09 -2.95
C THR A 108 -23.51 0.11 -3.04
N ASN A 109 -24.23 -0.33 -1.99
CA ASN A 109 -25.69 -0.35 -1.96
C ASN A 109 -26.33 0.84 -1.22
N ASP A 110 -25.57 1.85 -0.80
CA ASP A 110 -26.10 3.04 -0.10
C ASP A 110 -26.51 4.19 -1.05
N GLU A 111 -26.90 3.88 -2.29
CA GLU A 111 -27.61 4.82 -3.19
C GLU A 111 -28.73 4.10 -3.96
N VAL A 112 -29.73 3.57 -3.26
CA VAL A 112 -31.08 3.53 -3.82
C VAL A 112 -32.08 3.82 -2.70
N SER A 113 -32.55 5.06 -2.64
CA SER A 113 -33.83 5.41 -2.05
C SER A 113 -34.47 6.45 -2.97
N ILE A 114 -35.72 6.15 -3.29
CA ILE A 114 -36.62 6.76 -4.29
C ILE A 114 -36.66 8.29 -4.19
#